data_AF-A0A4U6UKN9-F1
#
_entry.id   AF-A0A4U6UKN9-F1
#
_cell.length_a   1.000
_cell.length_b   1.000
_cell.length_c   1.000
_cell.angle_alpha   90.00
_cell.angle_beta   90.00
_cell.angle_gamma   90.00
#
_symmetry.space_group_name_H-M   'P 1'
#
loop_
_entity.id
_entity.type
_entity.pdbx_description
1 polymer ?
#
loop_
_entity_poly.entity_id
_entity_poly.type
_entity_poly.pdbx_seq_one_letter_code
_entity_poly.pdbx_strand_id
1 'polypeptide(L)'
;MVLPLVKLGSLAFRTLSKPIAARLKHNAGIHPKFRGFIIGIAQANHRFTTNMQRRLYGRATDIHIRPLNEEKAIQAAADLLGELFVFSVAGAAIIYEVQRSARSEAKKEEARKQEMESMHLQKNTKGRTLDGDKEKGGTTSHGSAAHETEG
;
A
#
# COMPACT_ATOMS: atom_id res chain seq x y z
N MET A 1 0.65 -8.43 -14.08
CA MET A 1 -0.33 -7.72 -14.94
C MET A 1 -0.11 -6.20 -14.86
N VAL A 2 1.00 -5.68 -15.43
CA VAL A 2 1.38 -4.25 -15.29
C VAL A 2 0.81 -3.38 -16.42
N LEU A 3 0.47 -4.01 -17.56
CA LEU A 3 -0.08 -3.35 -18.74
C LEU A 3 -1.39 -2.57 -18.51
N PRO A 4 -2.36 -3.03 -17.68
CA PRO A 4 -3.62 -2.31 -17.47
C PRO A 4 -3.43 -0.98 -16.71
N LEU A 5 -2.62 -0.98 -15.65
CA LEU A 5 -2.34 0.20 -14.83
C LEU A 5 -1.57 1.27 -15.61
N VAL A 6 -0.57 0.87 -16.41
CA VAL A 6 0.19 1.82 -17.25
C VAL A 6 -0.71 2.44 -18.33
N LYS A 7 -1.61 1.66 -18.93
CA LYS A 7 -2.59 2.18 -19.90
C LYS A 7 -3.60 3.12 -19.25
N LEU A 8 -4.10 2.80 -18.06
CA LEU A 8 -5.01 3.68 -17.31
C LEU A 8 -4.31 4.96 -16.86
N GLY A 9 -3.06 4.87 -16.38
CA GLY A 9 -2.25 6.03 -16.01
C GLY A 9 -1.99 6.96 -17.19
N SER A 10 -1.60 6.43 -18.35
CA SER A 10 -1.38 7.25 -19.56
C SER A 10 -2.66 7.87 -20.11
N LEU A 11 -3.80 7.16 -20.02
CA LEU A 11 -5.10 7.70 -20.41
C LEU A 11 -5.58 8.79 -19.44
N ALA A 12 -5.44 8.57 -18.12
CA ALA A 12 -5.76 9.55 -17.10
C ALA A 12 -4.90 10.81 -17.25
N PHE A 13 -3.58 10.64 -17.47
CA PHE A 13 -2.69 11.75 -17.79
C PHE A 13 -3.19 12.53 -18.99
N ARG A 14 -3.42 11.88 -20.14
CA ARG A 14 -3.91 12.56 -21.35
C ARG A 14 -5.26 13.26 -21.17
N THR A 15 -6.13 12.70 -20.33
CA THR A 15 -7.47 13.24 -20.04
C THR A 15 -7.42 14.43 -19.09
N LEU A 16 -6.48 14.44 -18.15
CA LEU A 16 -6.32 15.49 -17.15
C LEU A 16 -5.39 16.62 -17.61
N SER A 17 -4.36 16.32 -18.41
CA SER A 17 -3.38 17.32 -18.87
C SER A 17 -4.03 18.45 -19.68
N LYS A 18 -5.04 18.15 -20.52
CA LYS A 18 -5.76 19.18 -21.30
C LYS A 18 -6.57 20.16 -20.43
N PRO A 19 -7.50 19.70 -19.56
CA PRO A 19 -8.26 20.61 -18.71
C PRO A 19 -7.39 21.30 -17.65
N ILE A 20 -6.34 20.64 -17.16
CA ILE A 20 -5.38 21.26 -16.24
C ILE A 20 -4.62 22.38 -16.95
N ALA A 21 -4.07 22.14 -18.15
CA ALA A 21 -3.40 23.18 -18.93
C ALA A 21 -4.33 24.35 -19.26
N ALA A 22 -5.59 24.09 -19.63
CA ALA A 22 -6.58 25.12 -19.89
C ALA A 22 -6.90 25.95 -18.63
N ARG A 23 -7.07 25.31 -17.48
CA ARG A 23 -7.29 26.00 -16.19
C ARG A 23 -6.06 26.78 -15.74
N LEU A 24 -4.86 26.26 -15.95
CA LEU A 24 -3.62 26.97 -15.66
C LEU A 24 -3.46 28.20 -16.55
N LYS A 25 -3.77 28.10 -17.85
CA LYS A 25 -3.75 29.23 -18.79
C LYS A 25 -4.74 30.32 -18.39
N HIS A 26 -5.96 29.92 -18.03
CA HIS A 26 -6.99 30.85 -17.55
C HIS A 26 -6.57 31.56 -16.26
N ASN A 27 -6.09 30.81 -15.26
CA ASN A 27 -5.68 31.38 -13.97
C ASN A 27 -4.38 32.19 -14.05
N ALA A 28 -3.45 31.83 -14.94
CA ALA A 28 -2.22 32.60 -15.18
C ALA A 28 -2.49 33.95 -15.85
N GLY A 29 -3.48 34.00 -16.76
CA GLY A 29 -3.94 35.25 -17.38
C GLY A 29 -4.73 36.16 -16.45
N ILE A 30 -5.41 35.60 -15.43
CA ILE A 30 -6.26 36.36 -14.49
C ILE A 30 -5.49 36.80 -13.25
N HIS A 31 -4.57 35.98 -12.72
CA HIS A 31 -3.91 36.24 -11.44
C HIS A 31 -2.39 36.41 -11.57
N PRO A 32 -1.85 37.63 -11.44
CA PRO A 32 -0.41 37.87 -11.48
C PRO A 32 0.37 37.19 -10.35
N LYS A 33 -0.27 36.96 -9.18
CA LYS A 33 0.32 36.15 -8.09
C LYS A 33 0.50 34.68 -8.49
N PHE A 34 -0.45 34.11 -9.23
CA PHE A 34 -0.39 32.73 -9.72
C PHE A 34 0.68 32.57 -10.80
N ARG A 35 0.84 33.57 -11.67
CA ARG A 35 1.98 33.65 -12.61
C ARG A 35 3.32 33.61 -11.89
N GLY A 36 3.49 34.39 -10.82
CA GLY A 36 4.69 34.36 -9.97
C GLY A 36 4.94 32.99 -9.33
N PHE A 37 3.89 32.31 -8.89
CA PHE A 37 3.99 30.97 -8.31
C PHE A 37 4.45 29.90 -9.32
N ILE A 38 3.84 29.87 -10.51
CA ILE A 38 4.23 28.94 -11.60
C ILE A 38 5.70 29.18 -12.01
N ILE A 39 6.10 30.44 -12.17
CA ILE A 39 7.48 30.81 -12.47
C ILE A 39 8.41 30.40 -11.33
N GLY A 40 7.99 30.59 -10.08
CA GLY A 40 8.73 30.17 -8.89
C GLY A 40 8.97 28.67 -8.84
N ILE A 41 7.96 27.85 -9.16
CA ILE A 41 8.11 26.39 -9.25
C ILE A 41 9.04 26.01 -10.40
N ALA A 42 8.88 26.61 -11.58
CA ALA A 42 9.76 26.34 -12.72
C ALA A 42 11.23 26.68 -12.39
N GLN A 43 11.47 27.80 -11.73
CA GLN A 43 12.80 28.21 -11.27
C GLN A 43 13.33 27.33 -10.15
N ALA A 44 12.50 26.93 -9.19
CA ALA A 44 12.89 26.04 -8.09
C ALA A 44 13.27 24.64 -8.62
N ASN A 45 12.46 24.10 -9.55
CA ASN A 45 12.74 22.82 -10.19
C ASN A 45 14.05 22.88 -10.99
N HIS A 46 14.28 23.97 -11.74
CA HIS A 46 15.54 24.13 -12.46
C HIS A 46 16.73 24.27 -11.50
N ARG A 47 16.64 25.12 -10.47
CA ARG A 47 17.68 25.25 -9.43
C ARG A 47 17.99 23.90 -8.76
N PHE A 48 16.96 23.12 -8.47
CA PHE A 48 17.12 21.78 -7.91
C PHE A 48 17.85 20.86 -8.89
N THR A 49 17.42 20.82 -10.15
CA THR A 49 18.02 19.98 -11.20
C THR A 49 19.48 20.37 -11.46
N THR A 50 19.78 21.67 -11.58
CA THR A 50 21.13 22.19 -11.80
C THR A 50 22.02 21.95 -10.57
N ASN A 51 21.51 22.10 -9.34
CA ASN A 51 22.27 21.78 -8.13
C ASN A 51 22.55 20.28 -8.00
N MET A 52 21.60 19.41 -8.35
CA MET A 52 21.82 17.97 -8.41
C MET A 52 22.83 17.59 -9.50
N GLN A 53 22.67 18.10 -10.73
CA GLN A 53 23.61 17.85 -11.82
C GLN A 53 25.01 18.40 -11.51
N ARG A 54 25.13 19.53 -10.83
CA ARG A 54 26.42 20.10 -10.43
C ARG A 54 27.11 19.23 -9.37
N ARG A 55 26.36 18.61 -8.46
CA ARG A 55 26.87 17.64 -7.48
C ARG A 55 27.27 16.30 -8.10
N LEU A 56 26.57 15.83 -9.14
CA LEU A 56 26.86 14.54 -9.78
C LEU A 56 27.86 14.64 -10.95
N TYR A 57 27.85 15.72 -11.73
CA TYR A 57 28.57 15.83 -13.02
C TYR A 57 29.53 17.02 -13.10
N GLY A 58 29.67 17.83 -12.04
CA GLY A 58 30.63 18.95 -12.00
C GLY A 58 30.42 20.06 -13.04
N ARG A 59 29.35 20.02 -13.85
CA ARG A 59 29.06 21.08 -14.82
C ARG A 59 28.21 22.18 -14.20
N ALA A 60 28.78 23.39 -14.22
CA ALA A 60 28.10 24.63 -13.93
C ALA A 60 27.35 25.11 -15.18
N THR A 61 26.08 24.76 -15.31
CA THR A 61 25.23 25.40 -16.33
C THR A 61 24.38 26.46 -15.63
N ASP A 62 24.94 27.66 -15.54
CA ASP A 62 24.20 28.83 -15.07
C ASP A 62 23.43 29.41 -16.27
N ILE A 63 22.12 29.19 -16.31
CA ILE A 63 21.26 29.76 -17.37
C ILE A 63 20.32 30.77 -16.74
N HIS A 64 20.68 32.03 -16.97
CA HIS A 64 19.86 33.20 -16.74
C HIS A 64 18.53 33.07 -17.47
N ILE A 65 17.43 33.17 -16.73
CA ILE A 65 16.06 32.98 -17.19
C ILE A 65 15.68 34.15 -18.11
N ARG A 66 15.53 33.87 -19.41
CA ARG A 66 14.68 34.69 -20.29
C ARG A 66 13.23 34.50 -19.79
N PRO A 67 12.38 35.54 -19.75
CA PRO A 67 10.97 35.38 -19.38
C PRO A 67 10.38 34.28 -20.26
N LEU A 68 10.03 33.16 -19.64
CA LEU A 68 9.54 31.98 -20.34
C LEU A 68 8.27 32.40 -21.08
N ASN A 69 8.20 32.12 -22.39
CA ASN A 69 6.96 32.29 -23.15
C ASN A 69 5.85 31.61 -22.33
N GLU A 70 4.82 32.38 -21.98
CA GLU A 70 3.78 32.02 -21.02
C GLU A 70 3.21 30.62 -21.30
N GLU A 71 3.11 30.27 -22.57
CA GLU A 71 2.65 28.95 -23.02
C GLU A 71 3.57 27.80 -22.59
N LYS A 72 4.89 27.99 -22.63
CA LYS A 72 5.86 26.97 -22.20
C LYS A 72 5.85 26.79 -20.68
N ALA A 73 5.64 27.86 -19.92
CA ALA A 73 5.52 27.79 -18.47
C ALA A 73 4.26 27.02 -18.06
N ILE A 74 3.14 27.31 -18.73
CA ILE A 74 1.86 26.62 -18.51
C ILE A 74 1.98 25.14 -18.86
N GLN A 75 2.60 24.82 -19.99
CA GLN A 75 2.78 23.42 -20.41
C GLN A 75 3.64 22.64 -19.42
N ALA A 76 4.79 23.20 -19.01
CA ALA A 76 5.66 22.57 -18.02
C ALA A 76 4.95 22.35 -16.67
N ALA A 77 4.13 23.31 -16.23
CA ALA A 77 3.36 23.17 -15.00
C ALA A 77 2.22 22.14 -15.14
N ALA A 78 1.55 22.06 -16.29
CA ALA A 78 0.53 21.05 -16.55
C ALA A 78 1.13 19.64 -16.59
N ASP A 79 2.28 19.47 -17.25
CA ASP A 79 3.00 18.20 -17.31
C ASP A 79 3.45 17.75 -15.90
N LEU A 80 4.03 18.66 -15.11
CA LEU A 80 4.43 18.39 -13.73
C LEU A 80 3.25 17.99 -12.84
N LEU A 81 2.11 18.70 -12.94
CA LEU A 81 0.90 18.38 -12.18
C LEU A 81 0.31 17.02 -12.60
N GLY A 82 0.32 16.71 -13.90
CA GLY A 82 -0.13 15.42 -14.41
C GLY A 82 0.75 14.27 -13.90
N GLU A 83 2.07 14.46 -13.90
CA GLU A 83 3.03 13.48 -13.39
C GLU A 83 2.87 13.27 -11.86
N LEU A 84 2.75 14.35 -11.09
CA LEU A 84 2.45 14.30 -9.65
C LEU A 84 1.14 13.56 -9.35
N PHE A 85 0.10 13.80 -10.15
CA PHE A 85 -1.17 13.11 -9.98
C PHE A 85 -1.02 11.59 -10.21
N VAL A 86 -0.38 11.19 -11.30
CA VAL A 86 -0.15 9.76 -11.61
C VAL A 86 0.68 9.09 -10.52
N PHE A 87 1.76 9.73 -10.06
CA PHE A 87 2.57 9.22 -8.94
C PHE A 87 1.78 9.15 -7.63
N SER A 88 0.92 10.13 -7.35
CA SER A 88 0.07 10.12 -6.16
C SER A 88 -0.93 8.97 -6.19
N VAL A 89 -1.59 8.73 -7.33
CA VAL A 89 -2.54 7.61 -7.50
C VAL A 89 -1.82 6.28 -7.39
N ALA A 90 -0.66 6.13 -8.04
CA ALA A 90 0.14 4.90 -7.96
C ALA A 90 0.64 4.63 -6.53
N GLY A 91 1.17 5.66 -5.86
CA GLY A 91 1.62 5.57 -4.47
C GLY A 91 0.47 5.24 -3.52
N ALA A 92 -0.68 5.89 -3.67
CA ALA A 92 -1.87 5.61 -2.88
C ALA A 92 -2.37 4.17 -3.10
N ALA A 93 -2.34 3.66 -4.33
CA ALA A 93 -2.70 2.27 -4.63
C ALA A 93 -1.76 1.28 -3.92
N ILE A 94 -0.45 1.51 -3.96
CA ILE A 94 0.53 0.66 -3.25
C ILE A 94 0.29 0.71 -1.74
N ILE A 95 0.12 1.90 -1.16
CA ILE A 95 -0.16 2.06 0.28
C ILE A 95 -1.45 1.33 0.66
N TYR A 96 -2.49 1.47 -0.18
CA TYR A 96 -3.76 0.78 0.03
C TYR A 96 -3.61 -0.74 -0.03
N GLU A 97 -2.87 -1.28 -1.00
CA GLU A 97 -2.58 -2.71 -1.11
C GLU A 97 -1.81 -3.22 0.12
N VAL A 98 -0.81 -2.48 0.61
CA VAL A 98 -0.04 -2.84 1.80
C VAL A 98 -0.93 -2.84 3.05
N GLN A 99 -1.72 -1.78 3.26
CA GLN A 99 -2.67 -1.73 4.40
C GLN A 99 -3.71 -2.85 4.33
N ARG A 100 -4.24 -3.13 3.13
CA ARG A 100 -5.23 -4.18 2.91
C ARG A 100 -4.63 -5.56 3.15
N SER A 101 -3.41 -5.80 2.69
CA SER A 101 -2.70 -7.06 2.84
C SER A 101 -2.38 -7.32 4.31
N ALA A 102 -1.85 -6.32 5.03
CA ALA A 102 -1.58 -6.43 6.46
C ALA A 102 -2.83 -6.80 7.27
N ARG A 103 -3.99 -6.19 6.99
CA ARG A 103 -5.28 -6.56 7.62
C ARG A 103 -5.73 -7.98 7.26
N SER A 104 -5.44 -8.45 6.05
CA SER A 104 -5.81 -9.81 5.63
C SER A 104 -4.90 -10.87 6.27
N GLU A 105 -3.63 -10.56 6.49
CA GLU A 105 -2.68 -11.49 7.12
C GLU A 105 -2.96 -11.62 8.61
N ALA A 106 -3.24 -10.51 9.31
CA ALA A 106 -3.64 -10.53 10.71
C ALA A 106 -4.85 -11.43 10.95
N LYS A 107 -5.90 -11.32 10.12
CA LYS A 107 -7.09 -12.18 10.22
C LYS A 107 -6.79 -13.67 9.98
N LYS A 108 -5.87 -13.99 9.05
CA LYS A 108 -5.45 -15.37 8.80
C LYS A 108 -4.60 -15.93 9.94
N GLU A 109 -3.79 -15.10 10.59
CA GLU A 109 -3.02 -15.50 11.76
C GLU A 109 -3.92 -15.75 12.97
N GLU A 110 -4.91 -14.88 13.21
CA GLU A 110 -5.92 -15.06 14.26
C GLU A 110 -6.71 -16.35 14.05
N ALA A 111 -7.18 -16.62 12.82
CA ALA A 111 -7.89 -17.86 12.49
C ALA A 111 -7.02 -19.11 12.72
N ARG A 112 -5.73 -19.08 12.34
CA ARG A 112 -4.79 -20.18 12.58
C ARG A 112 -4.52 -20.40 14.07
N LYS A 113 -4.45 -19.34 14.87
CA LYS A 113 -4.29 -19.45 16.34
C LYS A 113 -5.53 -20.09 16.98
N GLN A 114 -6.73 -19.65 16.60
CA GLN A 114 -7.98 -20.25 17.09
C GLN A 114 -8.11 -21.73 16.71
N GLU A 115 -7.71 -22.10 15.50
CA GLU A 115 -7.71 -23.50 15.06
C GLU A 115 -6.74 -24.36 15.88
N MET A 116 -5.51 -23.88 16.14
CA MET A 116 -4.56 -24.55 17.02
C MET A 116 -5.09 -24.72 18.44
N GLU A 117 -5.67 -23.67 19.03
CA GLU A 117 -6.26 -23.73 20.37
C GLU A 117 -7.39 -24.77 20.46
N SER A 118 -8.25 -24.83 19.44
CA SER A 118 -9.33 -25.82 19.38
C SER A 118 -8.80 -27.27 19.25
N MET A 119 -7.71 -27.48 18.51
CA MET A 119 -7.04 -28.79 18.40
C MET A 119 -6.37 -29.19 19.71
N HIS A 120 -5.71 -28.25 20.39
CA HIS A 120 -5.10 -28.49 21.70
C HIS A 120 -6.16 -28.85 22.75
N LEU A 121 -7.31 -28.15 22.75
CA LEU A 121 -8.42 -28.47 23.64
C LEU A 121 -8.98 -29.87 23.36
N GLN A 122 -9.21 -30.22 22.09
CA GLN A 122 -9.68 -31.55 21.69
C GLN A 122 -8.70 -32.67 22.08
N LYS A 123 -7.39 -32.47 21.90
CA LYS A 123 -6.37 -33.44 22.33
C LYS A 123 -6.39 -33.61 23.84
N ASN A 124 -6.51 -32.52 24.59
CA ASN A 124 -6.50 -32.54 26.04
C ASN A 124 -7.79 -33.13 26.65
N THR A 125 -8.94 -32.95 25.99
CA THR A 125 -10.19 -33.63 26.40
C THR A 125 -10.15 -35.11 26.06
N LYS A 126 -9.67 -35.49 24.85
CA LYS A 126 -9.52 -36.90 24.48
C LYS A 126 -8.51 -37.63 25.36
N GLY A 127 -7.41 -36.99 25.74
CA GLY A 127 -6.44 -37.55 26.68
C GLY A 127 -7.07 -37.85 28.05
N ARG A 128 -7.85 -36.91 28.59
CA ARG A 128 -8.56 -37.08 29.87
C ARG A 128 -9.62 -38.18 29.84
N THR A 129 -10.35 -38.33 28.73
CA THR A 129 -11.33 -39.43 28.60
C THR A 129 -10.64 -40.79 28.51
N LEU A 130 -9.50 -40.87 27.81
CA LEU A 130 -8.72 -42.10 27.69
C LEU A 130 -8.09 -42.54 29.02
N ASP A 131 -7.64 -41.60 29.85
CA ASP A 131 -7.14 -41.90 31.20
C ASP A 131 -8.27 -42.30 32.16
N GLY A 132 -9.42 -41.64 32.09
CA GLY A 132 -10.60 -42.01 32.89
C GLY A 132 -11.17 -43.39 32.54
N ASP A 133 -11.12 -43.79 31.27
CA ASP A 133 -11.54 -45.13 30.84
C ASP A 133 -10.53 -46.21 31.24
N LYS A 134 -9.23 -45.89 31.30
CA LYS A 134 -8.19 -46.80 31.84
C LYS A 134 -8.34 -47.03 33.34
N GLU A 135 -8.64 -46.00 34.13
CA GLU A 135 -8.91 -46.15 35.57
C GLU A 135 -10.15 -47.01 35.85
N LYS A 136 -11.20 -46.88 35.03
CA LYS A 136 -12.43 -47.71 35.14
C LYS A 136 -12.23 -49.15 34.68
N GLY A 137 -11.41 -49.38 33.64
CA GLY A 137 -11.05 -50.72 33.18
C GLY A 137 -10.12 -51.48 34.14
N GLY A 138 -9.23 -50.76 34.86
CA GLY A 138 -8.37 -51.35 35.88
C GLY A 138 -9.11 -51.76 37.16
N THR A 139 -10.20 -51.07 37.51
CA THR A 139 -11.00 -51.35 38.70
C THR A 139 -12.04 -52.47 38.50
N THR A 140 -12.43 -52.77 37.26
CA THR A 140 -13.39 -53.85 36.96
C THR A 140 -12.76 -55.24 36.80
N SER A 141 -11.43 -55.34 36.62
CA SER A 141 -10.75 -56.64 36.46
C SER A 141 -10.50 -57.42 37.77
N HIS A 142 -10.72 -56.80 38.95
CA HIS A 142 -10.51 -57.44 40.25
C HIS A 142 -11.81 -57.88 40.97
N GLY A 143 -12.97 -57.74 40.32
CA GLY A 143 -14.28 -57.94 40.96
C GLY A 143 -15.11 -59.13 40.48
N SER A 144 -14.53 -60.13 39.80
CA SER A 144 -15.28 -61.28 39.27
C SER A 144 -14.64 -62.62 39.66
N ALA A 145 -14.54 -62.89 40.96
CA ALA A 145 -14.19 -64.21 41.50
C ALA A 145 -14.76 -64.42 42.91
N ALA A 146 -16.07 -64.26 43.11
CA ALA A 146 -16.73 -64.72 44.33
C ALA A 146 -18.26 -64.71 44.16
N HIS A 147 -18.84 -65.78 43.62
CA HIS A 147 -20.07 -66.40 44.13
C HIS A 147 -20.54 -67.50 43.16
N GLU A 148 -20.07 -68.73 43.36
CA GLU A 148 -20.86 -69.93 43.08
C GLU A 148 -20.52 -70.96 44.18
N THR A 149 -21.19 -70.80 45.32
CA THR A 149 -21.37 -71.86 46.30
C THR A 149 -22.78 -71.76 46.86
N GLU A 150 -23.47 -72.91 46.86
CA GLU A 150 -24.69 -73.27 47.58
C GLU A 150 -26.05 -72.93 46.96
N GLY A 151 -26.84 -73.99 46.72
CA GLY A 151 -28.28 -73.95 46.46
C GLY A 151 -28.78 -75.02 45.52
#